data_AF-A0AAD3CQI7-F1
#
_entry.id   AF-A0AAD3CQI7-F1
#
_cell.length_a   1.000
_cell.length_b   1.000
_cell.length_c   1.000
_cell.angle_alpha   90.00
_cell.angle_beta   90.00
_cell.angle_gamma   90.00
#
_symmetry.space_group_name_H-M   'P 1'
#
loop_
_entity.id
_entity.type
_entity.pdbx_description
1 polymer ?
#
loop_
_entity_poly.entity_id
_entity_poly.type
_entity_poly.pdbx_seq_one_letter_code
_entity_poly.pdbx_strand_id
1 'polypeptide(L)'
;MIVSFDPIGDPYGMAIAVDLLVQSQRPGKNSKSYTQYDSVRKLRSGYSNFFAATPVFNTGFSGKDDTYKIKSSKGARFDYLYGKTESQFFSWFMLGMKKQMGRMVNQDMGMSMDLLLAILRHYDLELEDPDLDPDRVRTIIVCGAAFVILFAGALRGNEVLYVERSELVKWRQKGRTDNADTAHVVVPLMGRFKAETGTRNFMMALAYESASGLEIGRWVHLLSALLKMEGLSKSVGPAICDADGLLITAQELNAELHDMLLEIQANSPELIASTIDVKFKYSINRSFRRGATTRARENGVREDTISINNQTS
;
A
#
# COMPACT_ATOMS: atom_id res chain seq x y z
N MET A 1 6.23 1.25 39.87
CA MET A 1 7.69 1.34 39.80
C MET A 1 8.03 2.82 39.82
N ILE A 2 8.69 3.28 40.88
CA ILE A 2 8.97 4.69 41.16
C ILE A 2 9.97 5.19 40.12
N VAL A 3 9.58 6.21 39.35
CA VAL A 3 10.47 6.90 38.41
C VAL A 3 11.45 7.71 39.25
N SER A 4 12.69 7.26 39.36
CA SER A 4 13.77 8.04 39.96
C SER A 4 13.99 9.31 39.15
N PHE A 5 13.91 10.45 39.82
CA PHE A 5 14.29 11.75 39.26
C PHE A 5 15.80 11.74 38.98
N ASP A 6 16.17 11.73 37.70
CA ASP A 6 17.56 11.83 37.27
C ASP A 6 18.00 13.30 37.31
N PRO A 7 19.06 13.69 38.07
CA PRO A 7 19.41 15.10 38.29
C PRO A 7 19.85 15.87 37.03
N ILE A 8 20.18 15.18 35.94
CA ILE A 8 20.73 15.76 34.70
C ILE A 8 19.69 15.79 33.56
N GLY A 9 18.56 15.09 33.71
CA GLY A 9 17.58 14.89 32.64
C GLY A 9 18.13 14.09 31.45
N ASP A 10 17.30 13.88 30.42
CA ASP A 10 17.69 13.21 29.17
C ASP A 10 17.60 14.18 27.98
N PRO A 11 18.58 15.09 27.80
CA PRO A 11 18.58 16.04 26.69
C PRO A 11 18.97 15.38 25.35
N TYR A 12 19.67 14.25 25.38
CA TYR A 12 20.23 13.61 24.19
C TYR A 12 19.38 12.46 23.64
N GLY A 13 18.31 12.05 24.31
CA GLY A 13 17.44 10.97 23.88
C GLY A 13 17.97 9.58 24.22
N MET A 14 18.79 9.45 25.26
CA MET A 14 19.35 8.20 25.75
C MET A 14 18.27 7.19 26.14
N ALA A 15 17.19 7.63 26.79
CA ALA A 15 16.09 6.74 27.16
C ALA A 15 15.43 6.12 25.93
N ILE A 16 15.19 6.94 24.91
CA ILE A 16 14.62 6.49 23.63
C ILE A 16 15.60 5.55 22.90
N ALA A 17 16.91 5.80 23.00
CA ALA A 17 17.92 4.90 22.45
C ALA A 17 17.90 3.53 23.13
N VAL A 18 17.73 3.46 24.45
CA VAL A 18 17.54 2.20 25.19
C VAL A 18 16.27 1.49 24.73
N ASP A 19 15.15 2.19 24.58
CA ASP A 19 13.91 1.59 24.05
C ASP A 19 14.10 0.97 22.66
N LEU A 20 14.83 1.66 21.78
CA LEU A 20 15.19 1.15 20.46
C LEU A 20 16.04 -0.12 20.55
N LEU A 21 16.99 -0.20 21.48
CA LEU A 21 17.79 -1.42 21.71
C LEU A 21 16.91 -2.56 22.24
N VAL A 22 16.06 -2.31 23.23
CA VAL A 22 15.14 -3.32 23.77
C VAL A 22 14.20 -3.83 22.68
N GLN A 23 13.64 -2.93 21.87
CA GLN A 23 12.80 -3.30 20.73
C GLN A 23 13.59 -4.11 19.68
N SER A 24 14.87 -3.79 19.47
CA SER A 24 15.71 -4.52 18.52
C SER A 24 15.97 -5.98 18.91
N GLN A 25 15.94 -6.30 20.20
CA GLN A 25 16.13 -7.66 20.73
C GLN A 25 14.86 -8.52 20.66
N ARG A 26 13.71 -7.93 20.31
CA ARG A 26 12.45 -8.69 20.17
C ARG A 26 12.43 -9.46 18.86
N PRO A 27 11.76 -10.63 18.80
CA PRO A 27 11.52 -11.34 17.55
C PRO A 27 10.85 -10.42 16.51
N GLY A 28 11.41 -10.37 15.31
CA GLY A 28 10.87 -9.62 14.18
C GLY A 28 10.26 -10.53 13.13
N LYS A 29 9.60 -9.94 12.12
CA LYS A 29 8.99 -10.67 11.00
C LYS A 29 9.97 -11.62 10.28
N ASN A 30 11.22 -11.18 10.11
CA ASN A 30 12.24 -11.89 9.31
C ASN A 30 13.29 -12.61 10.17
N SER A 31 13.24 -12.49 11.49
CA SER A 31 14.22 -13.14 12.39
C SER A 31 13.57 -13.40 13.74
N LYS A 32 13.70 -14.64 14.23
CA LYS A 32 13.18 -15.04 15.55
C LYS A 32 13.94 -14.43 16.71
N SER A 33 15.19 -14.00 16.51
CA SER A 33 16.07 -13.51 17.57
C SER A 33 16.17 -11.99 17.65
N TYR A 34 15.80 -11.25 16.60
CA TYR A 34 15.88 -9.79 16.60
C TYR A 34 14.95 -9.12 15.59
N THR A 35 14.67 -7.84 15.80
CA THR A 35 13.90 -6.99 14.89
C THR A 35 14.84 -6.18 14.02
N GLN A 36 14.60 -6.12 12.71
CA GLN A 36 15.48 -5.41 11.77
C GLN A 36 15.44 -3.88 11.95
N TYR A 37 16.57 -3.23 11.66
CA TYR A 37 16.75 -1.78 11.80
C TYR A 37 15.62 -0.96 11.16
N ASP A 38 15.19 -1.30 9.95
CA ASP A 38 14.13 -0.56 9.23
C ASP A 38 12.76 -0.60 9.93
N SER A 39 12.51 -1.62 10.76
CA SER A 39 11.32 -1.71 11.62
C SER A 39 11.55 -0.97 12.94
N VAL A 40 12.70 -1.19 13.59
CA VAL A 40 13.05 -0.56 14.87
C VAL A 40 13.06 0.97 14.75
N ARG A 41 13.64 1.52 13.68
CA ARG A 41 13.72 2.98 13.45
C ARG A 41 12.36 3.67 13.36
N LYS A 42 11.26 2.94 13.11
CA LYS A 42 9.91 3.53 13.10
C LYS A 42 9.51 4.01 14.49
N LEU A 43 10.06 3.41 15.56
CA LEU A 43 9.85 3.88 16.92
C LEU A 43 10.37 5.32 17.10
N ARG A 44 11.57 5.64 16.56
CA ARG A 44 12.07 7.02 16.49
C ARG A 44 11.07 7.93 15.78
N SER A 45 10.55 7.51 14.62
CA SER A 45 9.57 8.31 13.87
C SER A 45 8.30 8.57 14.69
N GLY A 46 7.85 7.58 15.47
CA GLY A 46 6.74 7.73 16.42
C GLY A 46 7.03 8.79 17.48
N TYR A 47 8.19 8.71 18.14
CA TYR A 47 8.61 9.70 19.13
C TYR A 47 8.75 11.11 18.53
N SER A 48 9.33 11.24 17.35
CA SER A 48 9.46 12.52 16.65
C SER A 48 8.10 13.11 16.30
N ASN A 49 7.16 12.30 15.81
CA ASN A 49 5.81 12.76 15.47
C ASN A 49 5.03 13.16 16.72
N PHE A 50 5.15 12.40 17.81
CA PHE A 50 4.55 12.74 19.09
C PHE A 50 5.10 14.07 19.62
N PHE A 51 6.42 14.27 19.57
CA PHE A 51 7.04 15.53 19.97
C PHE A 51 6.56 16.70 19.10
N ALA A 52 6.45 16.51 17.78
CA ALA A 52 5.92 17.52 16.87
C ALA A 52 4.44 17.87 17.12
N ALA A 53 3.68 16.98 17.75
CA ALA A 53 2.30 17.26 18.16
C ALA A 53 2.21 18.05 19.48
N THR A 54 3.31 18.22 20.21
CA THR A 54 3.27 18.91 21.52
C THR A 54 3.06 20.43 21.38
N PRO A 55 2.48 21.09 22.40
CA PRO A 55 2.38 22.54 22.44
C PRO A 55 3.76 23.21 22.35
N VAL A 56 4.77 22.63 23.01
CA VAL A 56 6.16 23.14 22.99
C VAL A 56 6.68 23.33 21.56
N PHE A 57 6.43 22.36 20.68
CA PHE A 57 6.79 22.46 19.27
C PHE A 57 5.92 23.47 18.50
N ASN A 58 4.60 23.45 18.74
CA ASN A 58 3.65 24.23 17.96
C ASN A 58 3.60 25.72 18.32
N THR A 59 3.91 26.09 19.56
CA THR A 59 3.86 27.47 20.06
C THR A 59 5.24 28.10 20.21
N GLY A 60 6.33 27.34 20.04
CA GLY A 60 7.70 27.80 20.28
C GLY A 60 7.99 28.13 21.75
N PHE A 61 7.08 27.84 22.66
CA PHE A 61 7.19 28.16 24.09
C PHE A 61 7.83 26.99 24.86
N SER A 62 9.09 26.68 24.54
CA SER A 62 10.01 26.13 25.54
C SER A 62 10.84 27.31 25.99
N GLY A 63 10.76 27.70 27.26
CA GLY A 63 11.49 28.86 27.81
C GLY A 63 13.02 28.75 27.79
N LYS A 64 13.63 28.00 26.85
CA LYS A 64 15.07 27.93 26.64
C LYS A 64 15.56 27.44 25.26
N ASP A 65 14.72 27.01 24.31
CA ASP A 65 15.21 26.48 23.02
C ASP A 65 14.28 26.88 21.85
N ASP A 66 14.76 27.80 21.00
CA ASP A 66 14.04 28.32 19.84
C ASP A 66 13.89 27.25 18.73
N THR A 67 12.66 26.98 18.30
CA THR A 67 12.40 26.21 17.07
C THR A 67 12.56 27.11 15.85
N TYR A 68 13.63 26.91 15.07
CA TYR A 68 13.87 27.70 13.85
C TYR A 68 13.09 27.12 12.67
N LYS A 69 12.18 27.92 12.09
CA LYS A 69 11.52 27.60 10.82
C LYS A 69 12.31 28.25 9.68
N ILE A 70 13.05 27.46 8.91
CA ILE A 70 13.81 27.93 7.76
C ILE A 70 12.96 27.75 6.50
N LYS A 71 12.67 28.85 5.81
CA LYS A 71 11.95 28.82 4.53
C LYS A 71 12.96 28.97 3.39
N SER A 72 13.04 27.98 2.52
CA SER A 72 13.80 28.08 1.27
C SER A 72 13.17 29.12 0.34
N SER A 73 13.99 29.73 -0.52
CA SER A 73 13.55 30.63 -1.59
C SER A 73 12.53 29.99 -2.54
N LYS A 74 12.47 28.65 -2.63
CA LYS A 74 11.46 27.89 -3.40
C LYS A 74 10.21 27.51 -2.60
N GLY A 75 10.00 28.09 -1.41
CA GLY A 75 8.80 27.87 -0.60
C GLY A 75 8.79 26.60 0.26
N ALA A 76 9.79 25.73 0.14
CA ALA A 76 9.98 24.59 1.04
C ALA A 76 10.25 25.09 2.46
N ARG A 77 9.48 24.58 3.44
CA ARG A 77 9.67 24.88 4.87
C ARG A 77 10.46 23.74 5.49
N PHE A 78 11.51 24.09 6.22
CA PHE A 78 12.32 23.18 7.02
C PHE A 78 12.15 23.59 8.48
N ASP A 79 11.53 22.72 9.27
CA ASP A 79 11.41 22.93 10.70
C ASP A 79 12.64 22.32 11.38
N TYR A 80 13.47 23.15 12.02
CA TYR A 80 14.59 22.68 12.83
C TYR A 80 14.02 22.18 14.16
N LEU A 81 13.90 20.86 14.27
CA LEU A 81 13.35 20.18 15.45
C LEU A 81 14.41 20.14 16.57
N TYR A 82 14.16 20.84 17.67
CA TYR A 82 14.91 20.64 18.92
C TYR A 82 14.26 19.51 19.75
N GLY A 83 14.26 18.31 19.18
CA GLY A 83 13.73 17.11 19.83
C GLY A 83 14.86 16.21 20.34
N LYS A 84 14.60 15.43 21.40
CA LYS A 84 15.58 14.47 21.95
C LYS A 84 16.11 13.48 20.89
N THR A 85 15.29 13.12 19.91
CA THR A 85 15.66 12.21 18.80
C THR A 85 16.46 12.89 17.68
N GLU A 86 16.65 14.20 17.75
CA GLU A 86 17.38 15.01 16.78
C GLU A 86 18.77 15.43 17.28
N SER A 87 19.17 14.95 18.46
CA SER A 87 20.50 15.21 19.01
C SER A 87 21.60 14.57 18.16
N GLN A 88 22.82 15.14 18.25
CA GLN A 88 23.99 14.60 17.56
C GLN A 88 24.32 13.17 18.04
N PHE A 89 24.22 12.93 19.35
CA PHE A 89 24.33 11.59 19.92
C PHE A 89 23.34 10.63 19.27
N PHE A 90 22.06 11.01 19.19
CA PHE A 90 21.02 10.13 18.66
C PHE A 90 21.23 9.81 17.17
N SER A 91 21.73 10.79 16.42
CA SER A 91 22.13 10.60 15.02
C SER A 91 23.26 9.58 14.86
N TRP A 92 24.31 9.67 15.70
CA TRP A 92 25.40 8.69 15.71
C TRP A 92 24.96 7.32 16.21
N PHE A 93 24.13 7.26 17.23
CA PHE A 93 23.54 6.03 17.74
C PHE A 93 22.73 5.31 16.65
N MET A 94 21.83 6.02 15.95
CA MET A 94 21.03 5.46 14.85
C MET A 94 21.90 4.99 13.68
N LEU A 95 22.99 5.70 13.37
CA LEU A 95 23.96 5.27 12.36
C LEU A 95 24.73 4.01 12.81
N GLY A 96 25.15 3.96 14.08
CA GLY A 96 25.81 2.82 14.70
C GLY A 96 24.93 1.57 14.67
N MET A 97 23.68 1.68 15.14
CA MET A 97 22.68 0.60 15.04
C MET A 97 22.53 0.09 13.61
N LYS A 98 22.38 1.00 12.63
CA LYS A 98 22.25 0.62 11.21
C LYS A 98 23.45 -0.18 10.71
N LYS A 99 24.67 0.22 11.08
CA LYS A 99 25.90 -0.45 10.67
C LYS A 99 26.04 -1.83 11.33
N GLN A 100 25.76 -1.93 12.62
CA GLN A 100 25.89 -3.18 13.40
C GLN A 100 24.85 -4.22 13.00
N MET A 101 23.59 -3.82 12.86
CA MET A 101 22.50 -4.75 12.53
C MET A 101 22.49 -5.15 11.05
N GLY A 102 23.17 -4.37 10.21
CA GLY A 102 23.04 -4.46 8.76
C GLY A 102 21.64 -4.06 8.26
N ARG A 103 21.48 -4.07 6.93
CA ARG A 103 20.19 -3.84 6.28
C ARG A 103 19.88 -5.00 5.36
N MET A 104 18.93 -5.85 5.76
CA MET A 104 18.39 -6.89 4.90
C MET A 104 17.35 -6.28 3.97
N VAL A 105 17.57 -6.37 2.66
CA VAL A 105 16.61 -5.90 1.65
C VAL A 105 15.99 -7.12 0.98
N ASN A 106 14.83 -7.51 1.48
CA ASN A 106 14.01 -8.53 0.84
C ASN A 106 13.07 -7.81 -0.13
N GLN A 107 13.35 -7.98 -1.42
CA GLN A 107 12.53 -7.39 -2.47
C GLN A 107 11.45 -8.37 -2.89
N ASP A 108 10.21 -7.87 -2.93
CA ASP A 108 9.09 -8.56 -3.53
C ASP A 108 9.35 -8.74 -5.04
N MET A 109 8.98 -9.91 -5.55
CA MET A 109 8.97 -10.20 -6.98
C MET A 109 7.82 -9.48 -7.66
N GLY A 110 8.01 -9.12 -8.92
CA GLY A 110 6.95 -8.54 -9.74
C GLY A 110 5.93 -9.62 -10.10
N MET A 111 4.64 -9.27 -10.04
CA MET A 111 3.58 -10.10 -10.60
C MET A 111 3.78 -10.18 -12.12
N SER A 112 3.99 -11.36 -12.69
CA SER A 112 4.02 -11.48 -14.15
C SER A 112 2.58 -11.45 -14.70
N MET A 113 2.43 -11.08 -15.98
CA MET A 113 1.11 -11.10 -16.63
C MET A 113 0.54 -12.53 -16.65
N ASP A 114 1.37 -13.52 -16.99
CA ASP A 114 0.94 -14.93 -17.06
C ASP A 114 0.46 -15.45 -15.70
N LEU A 115 1.14 -15.05 -14.61
CA LEU A 115 0.74 -15.42 -13.26
C LEU A 115 -0.57 -14.75 -12.84
N LEU A 116 -0.77 -13.47 -13.17
CA LEU A 116 -2.04 -12.79 -12.93
C LEU A 116 -3.18 -13.46 -13.71
N LEU A 117 -2.96 -13.78 -14.99
CA LEU A 117 -3.96 -14.49 -15.80
C LEU A 117 -4.25 -15.88 -15.25
N ALA A 118 -3.25 -16.59 -14.71
CA ALA A 118 -3.46 -17.88 -14.06
C ALA A 118 -4.34 -17.76 -12.80
N ILE A 119 -4.14 -16.73 -11.97
CA ILE A 119 -5.03 -16.44 -10.82
C ILE A 119 -6.46 -16.22 -11.29
N LEU A 120 -6.66 -15.36 -12.30
CA LEU A 120 -8.00 -15.01 -12.78
C LEU A 120 -8.70 -16.20 -13.46
N ARG A 121 -7.95 -17.07 -14.16
CA ARG A 121 -8.50 -18.30 -14.73
C ARG A 121 -8.95 -19.29 -13.67
N HIS A 122 -8.19 -19.39 -12.57
CA HIS A 122 -8.59 -20.24 -11.45
C HIS A 122 -9.89 -19.72 -10.82
N TYR A 123 -10.00 -18.41 -10.61
CA TYR A 123 -11.25 -17.78 -10.19
C TYR A 123 -12.41 -18.01 -11.15
N ASP A 124 -12.18 -17.96 -12.46
CA ASP A 124 -13.22 -18.27 -13.44
C ASP A 124 -13.70 -19.73 -13.32
N LEU A 125 -12.79 -20.68 -13.12
CA LEU A 125 -13.13 -22.08 -12.89
C LEU A 125 -13.91 -22.30 -11.58
N GLU A 126 -13.55 -21.61 -10.51
CA GLU A 126 -14.35 -21.65 -9.27
C GLU A 126 -15.76 -21.11 -9.49
N LEU A 127 -15.89 -19.96 -10.19
CA LEU A 127 -17.18 -19.33 -10.47
C LEU A 127 -18.08 -20.13 -11.42
N GLU A 128 -17.55 -21.13 -12.12
CA GLU A 128 -18.34 -22.06 -12.93
C GLU A 128 -19.13 -23.06 -12.07
N ASP A 129 -18.73 -23.27 -10.80
CA ASP A 129 -19.43 -24.15 -9.88
C ASP A 129 -20.76 -23.50 -9.41
N PRO A 130 -21.93 -24.06 -9.78
CA PRO A 130 -23.22 -23.51 -9.39
C PRO A 130 -23.50 -23.61 -7.89
N ASP A 131 -22.83 -24.51 -7.19
CA ASP A 131 -22.98 -24.74 -5.75
C ASP A 131 -21.90 -24.01 -4.92
N LEU A 132 -21.13 -23.12 -5.56
CA LEU A 132 -20.08 -22.36 -4.89
C LEU A 132 -20.69 -21.47 -3.79
N ASP A 133 -20.03 -21.52 -2.63
CA ASP A 133 -20.42 -20.71 -1.48
C ASP A 133 -20.49 -19.21 -1.83
N PRO A 134 -21.60 -18.51 -1.50
CA PRO A 134 -21.77 -17.09 -1.83
C PRO A 134 -20.67 -16.18 -1.27
N ASP A 135 -20.11 -16.50 -0.09
CA ASP A 135 -19.02 -15.71 0.49
C ASP A 135 -17.72 -15.93 -0.29
N ARG A 136 -17.49 -17.14 -0.83
CA ARG A 136 -16.38 -17.40 -1.77
C ARG A 136 -16.57 -16.67 -3.10
N VAL A 137 -17.77 -16.72 -3.71
CA VAL A 137 -18.11 -15.94 -4.93
C VAL A 137 -17.78 -14.46 -4.72
N ARG A 138 -18.19 -13.92 -3.58
CA ARG A 138 -17.93 -12.53 -3.20
C ARG A 138 -16.43 -12.24 -3.09
N THR A 139 -15.69 -13.12 -2.39
CA THR A 139 -14.24 -13.01 -2.21
C THR A 139 -13.52 -12.98 -3.55
N ILE A 140 -13.88 -13.88 -4.47
CA ILE A 140 -13.35 -13.94 -5.83
C ILE A 140 -13.59 -12.63 -6.58
N ILE A 141 -14.82 -12.12 -6.59
CA ILE A 141 -15.17 -10.88 -7.30
C ILE A 141 -14.38 -9.69 -6.74
N VAL A 142 -14.33 -9.54 -5.42
CA VAL A 142 -13.64 -8.44 -4.75
C VAL A 142 -12.13 -8.52 -4.99
N CYS A 143 -11.52 -9.69 -4.83
CA CYS A 143 -10.07 -9.87 -4.99
C CYS A 143 -9.65 -9.81 -6.46
N GLY A 144 -10.39 -10.45 -7.37
CA GLY A 144 -10.17 -10.36 -8.81
C GLY A 144 -10.21 -8.92 -9.30
N ALA A 145 -11.22 -8.14 -8.90
CA ALA A 145 -11.29 -6.71 -9.21
C ALA A 145 -10.12 -5.92 -8.60
N ALA A 146 -9.77 -6.18 -7.33
CA ALA A 146 -8.63 -5.52 -6.70
C ALA A 146 -7.31 -5.79 -7.43
N PHE A 147 -7.06 -7.04 -7.83
CA PHE A 147 -5.83 -7.46 -8.49
C PHE A 147 -5.68 -6.86 -9.88
N VAL A 148 -6.74 -6.84 -10.70
CA VAL A 148 -6.68 -6.20 -12.02
C VAL A 148 -6.50 -4.69 -11.91
N ILE A 149 -7.13 -4.02 -10.94
CA ILE A 149 -6.99 -2.58 -10.71
C ILE A 149 -5.56 -2.26 -10.24
N LEU A 150 -5.02 -3.03 -9.29
CA LEU A 150 -3.65 -2.87 -8.81
C LEU A 150 -2.63 -3.01 -9.95
N PHE A 151 -2.82 -4.00 -10.82
CA PHE A 151 -1.93 -4.23 -11.96
C PHE A 151 -2.07 -3.14 -13.02
N ALA A 152 -3.28 -2.93 -13.54
CA ALA A 152 -3.52 -2.02 -14.67
C ALA A 152 -3.27 -0.55 -14.30
N GLY A 153 -3.60 -0.15 -13.07
CA GLY A 153 -3.32 1.18 -12.55
C GLY A 153 -1.90 1.38 -12.01
N ALA A 154 -1.10 0.31 -11.93
CA ALA A 154 0.21 0.29 -11.26
C ALA A 154 0.17 0.95 -9.86
N LEU A 155 -0.90 0.70 -9.12
CA LEU A 155 -1.17 1.33 -7.82
C LEU A 155 -0.26 0.77 -6.72
N ARG A 156 0.02 1.57 -5.69
CA ARG A 156 0.55 1.04 -4.42
C ARG A 156 -0.55 0.20 -3.76
N GLY A 157 -0.19 -0.89 -3.08
CA GLY A 157 -1.19 -1.87 -2.59
C GLY A 157 -2.35 -1.29 -1.78
N ASN A 158 -2.07 -0.33 -0.90
CA ASN A 158 -3.12 0.31 -0.09
C ASN A 158 -4.04 1.25 -0.89
N GLU A 159 -3.68 1.64 -2.11
CA GLU A 159 -4.48 2.60 -2.88
C GLU A 159 -5.74 1.97 -3.45
N VAL A 160 -5.71 0.67 -3.74
CA VAL A 160 -6.92 -0.05 -4.18
C VAL A 160 -8.01 -0.02 -3.10
N LEU A 161 -7.63 0.09 -1.83
CA LEU A 161 -8.55 0.22 -0.70
C LEU A 161 -9.30 1.56 -0.69
N TYR A 162 -8.82 2.55 -1.45
CA TYR A 162 -9.49 3.84 -1.63
C TYR A 162 -10.43 3.88 -2.83
N VAL A 163 -10.65 2.76 -3.55
CA VAL A 163 -11.65 2.76 -4.62
C VAL A 163 -13.04 3.02 -4.03
N GLU A 164 -13.75 4.00 -4.57
CA GLU A 164 -15.03 4.48 -4.04
C GLU A 164 -16.22 3.79 -4.72
N ARG A 165 -17.13 3.21 -3.94
CA ARG A 165 -18.20 2.32 -4.46
C ARG A 165 -19.31 3.02 -5.24
N SER A 166 -19.79 4.17 -4.78
CA SER A 166 -20.96 4.84 -5.37
C SER A 166 -20.64 5.41 -6.75
N GLU A 167 -19.50 6.08 -6.89
CA GLU A 167 -18.98 6.59 -8.15
C GLU A 167 -18.52 5.43 -9.06
N LEU A 168 -17.91 4.34 -8.53
CA LEU A 168 -17.51 3.20 -9.37
C LEU A 168 -18.73 2.64 -10.11
N VAL A 169 -19.82 2.45 -9.37
CA VAL A 169 -21.09 1.94 -9.89
C VAL A 169 -21.74 2.94 -10.86
N LYS A 170 -21.66 4.24 -10.57
CA LYS A 170 -22.20 5.32 -11.42
C LYS A 170 -21.48 5.43 -12.76
N TRP A 171 -20.15 5.30 -12.79
CA TRP A 171 -19.35 5.48 -14.00
C TRP A 171 -19.06 4.18 -14.76
N ARG A 172 -19.46 3.01 -14.24
CA ARG A 172 -19.12 1.68 -14.80
C ARG A 172 -19.27 1.54 -16.32
N GLN A 173 -20.28 2.16 -16.93
CA GLN A 173 -20.57 2.03 -18.37
C GLN A 173 -19.98 3.15 -19.23
N LYS A 174 -19.61 4.29 -18.64
CA LYS A 174 -19.30 5.51 -19.40
C LYS A 174 -18.15 5.31 -20.38
N GLY A 175 -17.06 4.70 -19.93
CA GLY A 175 -15.88 4.48 -20.77
C GLY A 175 -16.07 3.42 -21.87
N ARG A 176 -17.15 2.63 -21.82
CA ARG A 176 -17.49 1.65 -22.85
C ARG A 176 -18.46 2.22 -23.89
N THR A 177 -19.37 3.10 -23.49
CA THR A 177 -20.39 3.67 -24.39
C THR A 177 -19.88 4.86 -25.19
N ASP A 178 -18.96 5.63 -24.63
CA ASP A 178 -18.60 6.94 -25.19
C ASP A 178 -17.55 6.84 -26.31
N ASN A 179 -16.75 5.76 -26.38
CA ASN A 179 -15.77 5.55 -27.44
C ASN A 179 -15.41 4.07 -27.62
N ALA A 180 -15.91 3.44 -28.69
CA ALA A 180 -15.67 2.02 -28.98
C ALA A 180 -14.19 1.71 -29.27
N ASP A 181 -13.46 2.66 -29.89
CA ASP A 181 -12.05 2.48 -30.25
C ASP A 181 -11.11 2.61 -29.03
N THR A 182 -11.58 3.22 -27.95
CA THR A 182 -10.83 3.37 -26.69
C THR A 182 -11.68 2.94 -25.50
N ALA A 183 -12.26 1.74 -25.59
CA ALA A 183 -13.05 1.18 -24.51
C ALA A 183 -12.24 1.14 -23.21
N HIS A 184 -12.77 1.77 -22.16
CA HIS A 184 -12.13 1.87 -20.86
C HIS A 184 -13.15 1.72 -19.72
N VAL A 185 -12.65 1.46 -18.52
CA VAL A 185 -13.40 1.57 -17.27
C VAL A 185 -12.84 2.69 -16.42
N VAL A 186 -13.72 3.32 -15.66
CA VAL A 186 -13.37 4.44 -14.79
C VAL A 186 -13.38 3.95 -13.34
N VAL A 187 -12.23 4.03 -12.68
CA VAL A 187 -12.01 3.66 -11.29
C VAL A 187 -11.82 4.93 -10.46
N PRO A 188 -12.80 5.32 -9.63
CA PRO A 188 -12.68 6.48 -8.75
C PRO A 188 -11.91 6.11 -7.48
N LEU A 189 -10.83 6.83 -7.19
CA LEU A 189 -10.09 6.74 -5.95
C LEU A 189 -10.47 7.90 -5.02
N MET A 190 -10.86 7.60 -3.79
CA MET A 190 -11.08 8.59 -2.74
C MET A 190 -9.80 9.38 -2.50
N GLY A 191 -9.88 10.71 -2.61
CA GLY A 191 -8.71 11.56 -2.46
C GLY A 191 -9.04 13.00 -2.10
N ARG A 192 -8.02 13.71 -1.62
CA ARG A 192 -8.02 15.17 -1.51
C ARG A 192 -7.10 15.71 -2.60
N PHE A 193 -7.63 16.54 -3.51
CA PHE A 193 -6.78 17.26 -4.44
C PHE A 193 -5.97 18.31 -3.67
N LYS A 194 -4.64 18.24 -3.75
CA LYS A 194 -3.78 19.32 -3.26
C LYS A 194 -4.11 20.57 -4.08
N ALA A 195 -4.58 21.62 -3.40
CA ALA A 195 -4.96 22.95 -3.92
C ALA A 195 -6.45 23.23 -4.20
N GLU A 196 -7.38 22.27 -4.01
CA GLU A 196 -8.82 22.56 -4.04
C GLU A 196 -9.49 22.25 -2.69
N THR A 197 -10.39 23.14 -2.25
CA THR A 197 -11.19 22.97 -1.03
C THR A 197 -12.31 21.95 -1.29
N GLY A 198 -11.99 20.66 -1.28
CA GLY A 198 -12.98 19.58 -1.40
C GLY A 198 -12.38 18.18 -1.52
N THR A 199 -13.09 17.17 -1.01
CA THR A 199 -12.87 15.76 -1.34
C THR A 199 -13.54 15.47 -2.67
N ARG A 200 -12.76 15.47 -3.76
CA ARG A 200 -13.18 14.97 -5.08
C ARG A 200 -12.39 13.71 -5.38
N ASN A 201 -13.07 12.69 -5.88
CA ASN A 201 -12.42 11.45 -6.26
C ASN A 201 -11.48 11.69 -7.45
N PHE A 202 -10.31 11.08 -7.42
CA PHE A 202 -9.43 10.98 -8.57
C PHE A 202 -9.96 9.91 -9.51
N MET A 203 -10.36 10.30 -10.72
CA MET A 203 -10.96 9.40 -11.70
C MET A 203 -9.87 8.78 -12.58
N MET A 204 -9.54 7.51 -12.35
CA MET A 204 -8.55 6.78 -13.14
C MET A 204 -9.23 6.03 -14.29
N ALA A 205 -8.79 6.25 -15.52
CA ALA A 205 -9.23 5.48 -16.68
C ALA A 205 -8.27 4.30 -16.92
N LEU A 206 -8.81 3.08 -16.98
CA LEU A 206 -8.08 1.85 -17.29
C LEU A 206 -8.64 1.24 -18.56
N ALA A 207 -7.78 0.66 -19.41
CA ALA A 207 -8.24 -0.07 -20.59
C ALA A 207 -9.27 -1.13 -20.21
N TYR A 208 -10.32 -1.29 -21.02
CA TYR A 208 -11.36 -2.28 -20.72
C TYR A 208 -10.80 -3.70 -20.80
N GLU A 209 -9.99 -3.95 -21.82
CA GLU A 209 -9.24 -5.17 -22.02
C GLU A 209 -7.82 -4.80 -22.46
N SER A 210 -6.81 -5.48 -21.94
CA SER A 210 -5.43 -5.30 -22.42
C SER A 210 -5.14 -6.18 -23.64
N ALA A 211 -4.15 -5.81 -24.44
CA ALA A 211 -3.68 -6.64 -25.56
C ALA A 211 -3.21 -8.05 -25.15
N SER A 212 -2.87 -8.26 -23.86
CA SER A 212 -2.52 -9.57 -23.30
C SER A 212 -3.71 -10.37 -22.77
N GLY A 213 -4.95 -9.89 -22.95
CA GLY A 213 -6.16 -10.60 -22.51
C GLY A 213 -6.57 -10.34 -21.06
N LEU A 214 -5.97 -9.36 -20.37
CA LEU A 214 -6.44 -8.94 -19.04
C LEU A 214 -7.79 -8.20 -19.16
N GLU A 215 -8.87 -8.86 -18.75
CA GLU A 215 -10.26 -8.35 -18.83
C GLU A 215 -10.62 -7.41 -17.66
N ILE A 216 -9.89 -6.30 -17.51
CA ILE A 216 -10.04 -5.34 -16.39
C ILE A 216 -11.49 -4.88 -16.24
N GLY A 217 -12.13 -4.58 -17.36
CA GLY A 217 -13.48 -4.08 -17.41
C GLY A 217 -14.53 -5.09 -16.97
N ARG A 218 -14.32 -6.39 -17.22
CA ARG A 218 -15.20 -7.46 -16.76
C ARG A 218 -15.20 -7.54 -15.24
N TRP A 219 -14.02 -7.64 -14.62
CA TRP A 219 -13.88 -7.72 -13.17
C TRP A 219 -14.42 -6.46 -12.45
N VAL A 220 -14.17 -5.27 -12.99
CA VAL A 220 -14.76 -4.02 -12.46
C VAL A 220 -16.30 -4.02 -12.58
N HIS A 221 -16.86 -4.60 -13.64
CA HIS A 221 -18.30 -4.75 -13.79
C HIS A 221 -18.89 -5.77 -12.82
N LEU A 222 -18.23 -6.91 -12.60
CA LEU A 222 -18.64 -7.91 -11.62
C LEU A 222 -18.70 -7.28 -10.21
N LEU A 223 -17.66 -6.55 -9.81
CA LEU A 223 -17.65 -5.83 -8.54
C LEU A 223 -18.77 -4.79 -8.47
N SER A 224 -18.98 -4.02 -9.54
CA SER A 224 -20.06 -3.02 -9.58
C SER A 224 -21.45 -3.65 -9.49
N ALA A 225 -21.65 -4.82 -10.09
CA ALA A 225 -22.90 -5.58 -10.04
C ALA A 225 -23.15 -6.15 -8.64
N LEU A 226 -22.12 -6.71 -8.02
CA LEU A 226 -22.13 -7.18 -6.63
C LEU A 226 -22.54 -6.05 -5.67
N LEU A 227 -21.85 -4.90 -5.73
CA LEU A 227 -22.14 -3.74 -4.87
C LEU A 227 -23.56 -3.16 -5.08
N LYS A 228 -24.13 -3.33 -6.27
CA LYS A 228 -25.53 -2.98 -6.55
C LYS A 228 -26.49 -3.97 -5.94
N MET A 229 -26.22 -5.27 -6.11
CA MET A 229 -27.04 -6.36 -5.58
C MET A 229 -27.11 -6.29 -4.05
N GLU A 230 -25.99 -6.03 -3.39
CA GLU A 230 -25.89 -5.86 -1.93
C GLU A 230 -26.46 -4.51 -1.44
N GLY A 231 -26.90 -3.62 -2.34
CA GLY A 231 -27.45 -2.31 -1.98
C GLY A 231 -26.41 -1.30 -1.45
N LEU A 232 -25.12 -1.66 -1.42
CA LEU A 232 -24.03 -0.84 -0.90
C LEU A 232 -23.75 0.41 -1.75
N SER A 233 -24.09 0.38 -3.04
CA SER A 233 -23.89 1.49 -3.98
C SER A 233 -24.66 2.79 -3.66
N LYS A 234 -25.59 2.76 -2.70
CA LYS A 234 -26.44 3.92 -2.32
C LYS A 234 -25.72 4.96 -1.48
N SER A 235 -24.55 4.65 -0.93
CA SER A 235 -23.77 5.57 -0.10
C SER A 235 -22.29 5.50 -0.40
N VAL A 236 -21.59 6.60 -0.10
CA VAL A 236 -20.14 6.70 -0.26
C VAL A 236 -19.46 5.70 0.66
N GLY A 237 -18.49 4.96 0.14
CA GLY A 237 -17.77 3.95 0.90
C GLY A 237 -16.75 3.20 0.05
N PRO A 238 -15.94 2.33 0.67
CA PRO A 238 -14.96 1.53 -0.05
C PRO A 238 -15.67 0.53 -0.97
N ALA A 239 -15.18 0.38 -2.20
CA ALA A 239 -15.64 -0.67 -3.12
C ALA A 239 -15.02 -2.02 -2.75
N ILE A 240 -13.78 -2.02 -2.26
CA ILE A 240 -13.07 -3.19 -1.79
C ILE A 240 -13.42 -3.37 -0.30
N CYS A 241 -14.53 -4.05 -0.04
CA CYS A 241 -15.17 -4.13 1.27
C CYS A 241 -15.73 -5.53 1.56
N ASP A 242 -16.03 -5.83 2.82
CA ASP A 242 -16.78 -7.02 3.24
C ASP A 242 -18.29 -6.88 2.97
N ALA A 243 -19.08 -7.91 3.28
CA ALA A 243 -20.52 -7.94 3.01
C ALA A 243 -21.30 -6.86 3.75
N ASP A 244 -20.80 -6.40 4.90
CA ASP A 244 -21.37 -5.28 5.67
C ASP A 244 -20.95 -3.91 5.10
N GLY A 245 -20.10 -3.89 4.07
CA GLY A 245 -19.59 -2.71 3.43
C GLY A 245 -18.45 -2.03 4.19
N LEU A 246 -17.81 -2.73 5.13
CA LEU A 246 -16.63 -2.29 5.84
C LEU A 246 -15.37 -2.59 5.04
N LEU A 247 -14.34 -1.76 5.21
CA LEU A 247 -13.10 -1.89 4.45
C LEU A 247 -12.37 -3.20 4.80
N ILE A 248 -12.07 -4.03 3.80
CA ILE A 248 -11.18 -5.19 4.02
C ILE A 248 -9.73 -4.71 4.17
N THR A 249 -8.95 -5.48 4.90
CA THR A 249 -7.55 -5.16 5.15
C THR A 249 -6.65 -5.59 3.98
N ALA A 250 -5.52 -4.89 3.85
CA ALA A 250 -4.44 -5.34 2.97
C ALA A 250 -3.91 -6.73 3.36
N GLN A 251 -4.11 -7.17 4.61
CA GLN A 251 -3.71 -8.50 5.06
C GLN A 251 -4.61 -9.58 4.49
N GLU A 252 -5.93 -9.37 4.47
CA GLU A 252 -6.89 -10.29 3.85
C GLU A 252 -6.64 -10.44 2.35
N LEU A 253 -6.43 -9.33 1.64
CA LEU A 253 -6.05 -9.37 0.22
C LEU A 253 -4.71 -10.11 -0.02
N ASN A 254 -3.74 -9.98 0.88
CA ASN A 254 -2.49 -10.75 0.77
C ASN A 254 -2.71 -12.24 1.08
N ALA A 255 -3.58 -12.57 2.04
CA ALA A 255 -3.86 -13.96 2.39
C ALA A 255 -4.46 -14.68 1.17
N GLU A 256 -5.51 -14.11 0.57
CA GLU A 256 -6.12 -14.63 -0.64
C GLU A 256 -5.12 -14.74 -1.80
N LEU A 257 -4.31 -13.69 -2.03
CA LEU A 257 -3.25 -13.74 -3.03
C LEU A 257 -2.29 -14.91 -2.79
N HIS A 258 -1.87 -15.11 -1.54
CA HIS A 258 -0.91 -16.14 -1.19
C HIS A 258 -1.47 -17.53 -1.35
N ASP A 259 -2.73 -17.74 -0.97
CA ASP A 259 -3.39 -19.04 -1.14
C ASP A 259 -3.50 -19.38 -2.62
N MET A 260 -3.87 -18.41 -3.47
CA MET A 260 -3.90 -18.61 -4.92
C MET A 260 -2.53 -18.90 -5.53
N LEU A 261 -1.51 -18.16 -5.12
CA LEU A 261 -0.16 -18.36 -5.62
C LEU A 261 0.45 -19.69 -5.17
N LEU A 262 0.08 -20.20 -4.00
CA LEU A 262 0.50 -21.52 -3.52
C LEU A 262 -0.16 -22.64 -4.32
N GLU A 263 -1.43 -22.50 -4.64
CA GLU A 263 -2.13 -23.45 -5.49
C GLU A 263 -1.54 -23.48 -6.91
N ILE A 264 -1.29 -22.31 -7.50
CA ILE A 264 -0.62 -22.22 -8.80
C ILE A 264 0.80 -22.80 -8.73
N GLN A 265 1.56 -22.55 -7.66
CA GLN A 265 2.89 -23.14 -7.50
C GLN A 265 2.84 -24.67 -7.42
N ALA A 266 1.79 -25.25 -6.83
CA ALA A 266 1.61 -26.69 -6.76
C ALA A 266 1.23 -27.30 -8.12
N ASN A 267 0.39 -26.62 -8.90
CA ASN A 267 -0.18 -27.13 -10.15
C ASN A 267 0.63 -26.76 -11.41
N SER A 268 1.37 -25.64 -11.35
CA SER A 268 2.14 -25.04 -12.46
C SER A 268 3.53 -24.55 -11.98
N PRO A 269 4.47 -25.47 -11.68
CA PRO A 269 5.82 -25.12 -11.19
C PRO A 269 6.64 -24.27 -12.18
N GLU A 270 6.27 -24.26 -13.45
CA GLU A 270 6.85 -23.42 -14.50
C GLU A 270 6.55 -21.92 -14.32
N LEU A 271 5.41 -21.58 -13.69
CA LEU A 271 5.04 -20.20 -13.39
C LEU A 271 5.69 -19.70 -12.10
N ILE A 272 5.78 -20.57 -11.10
CA ILE A 272 6.47 -20.30 -9.83
C ILE A 272 7.27 -21.52 -9.44
N ALA A 273 8.60 -21.40 -9.44
CA ALA A 273 9.48 -22.48 -8.98
C ALA A 273 9.16 -22.87 -7.53
N SER A 274 9.14 -24.16 -7.22
CA SER A 274 8.85 -24.69 -5.87
C SER A 274 9.82 -24.23 -4.77
N THR A 275 10.99 -23.72 -5.15
CA THR A 275 11.99 -23.15 -4.23
C THR A 275 11.64 -21.74 -3.75
N ILE A 276 10.64 -21.10 -4.36
CA ILE A 276 10.22 -19.74 -4.04
C ILE A 276 9.25 -19.78 -2.85
N ASP A 277 9.62 -19.09 -1.76
CA ASP A 277 8.67 -18.78 -0.68
C ASP A 277 7.69 -17.69 -1.15
N VAL A 278 6.51 -18.11 -1.59
CA VAL A 278 5.45 -17.23 -2.11
C VAL A 278 5.05 -16.17 -1.09
N LYS A 279 4.82 -16.54 0.17
CA LYS A 279 4.34 -15.63 1.22
C LYS A 279 5.36 -14.54 1.54
N PHE A 280 6.63 -14.84 1.33
CA PHE A 280 7.73 -13.91 1.53
C PHE A 280 8.04 -13.04 0.30
N LYS A 281 7.78 -13.56 -0.91
CA LYS A 281 8.20 -12.92 -2.17
C LYS A 281 7.10 -12.17 -2.89
N TYR A 282 5.84 -12.44 -2.61
CA TYR A 282 4.72 -11.74 -3.24
C TYR A 282 3.92 -10.94 -2.22
N SER A 283 3.52 -9.74 -2.59
CA SER A 283 2.57 -8.94 -1.81
C SER A 283 1.84 -7.93 -2.68
N ILE A 284 0.56 -7.69 -2.36
CA ILE A 284 -0.23 -6.63 -3.00
C ILE A 284 0.44 -5.25 -2.92
N ASN A 285 1.27 -5.01 -1.89
CA ASN A 285 1.91 -3.74 -1.64
C ASN A 285 2.91 -3.33 -2.72
N ARG A 286 3.52 -4.29 -3.40
CA ARG A 286 4.60 -4.01 -4.36
C ARG A 286 4.62 -4.90 -5.59
N SER A 287 4.18 -6.16 -5.49
CA SER A 287 4.31 -7.11 -6.60
C SER A 287 3.55 -6.66 -7.84
N PHE A 288 2.32 -6.18 -7.70
CA PHE A 288 1.50 -5.73 -8.82
C PHE A 288 2.11 -4.52 -9.53
N ARG A 289 2.42 -3.44 -8.79
CA ARG A 289 3.07 -2.25 -9.37
C ARG A 289 4.43 -2.56 -10.00
N ARG A 290 5.22 -3.44 -9.38
CA ARG A 290 6.49 -3.91 -9.95
C ARG A 290 6.25 -4.65 -11.26
N GLY A 291 5.28 -5.56 -11.28
CA GLY A 291 4.83 -6.29 -12.46
C GLY A 291 4.40 -5.36 -13.59
N ALA A 292 3.51 -4.43 -13.29
CA ALA A 292 3.02 -3.43 -14.23
C ALA A 292 4.15 -2.54 -14.79
N THR A 293 5.09 -2.13 -13.94
CA THR A 293 6.27 -1.35 -14.35
C THR A 293 7.18 -2.16 -15.28
N THR A 294 7.45 -3.43 -14.95
CA THR A 294 8.22 -4.33 -15.81
C THR A 294 7.51 -4.52 -17.15
N ARG A 295 6.20 -4.79 -17.14
CA ARG A 295 5.40 -4.96 -18.35
C ARG A 295 5.39 -3.71 -19.22
N ALA A 296 5.28 -2.51 -18.64
CA ALA A 296 5.35 -1.27 -19.39
C ALA A 296 6.71 -1.10 -20.10
N ARG A 297 7.82 -1.46 -19.43
CA ARG A 297 9.16 -1.44 -20.03
C ARG A 297 9.31 -2.46 -21.16
N GLU A 298 8.80 -3.67 -20.98
CA GLU A 298 8.78 -4.71 -22.03
C GLU A 298 8.04 -4.26 -23.29
N ASN A 299 6.99 -3.43 -23.13
CA ASN A 299 6.23 -2.86 -24.23
C ASN A 299 6.79 -1.52 -24.75
N GLY A 300 8.01 -1.13 -24.33
CA GLY A 300 8.68 0.06 -24.85
C GLY A 300 8.09 1.40 -24.39
N VAL A 301 7.31 1.42 -23.29
CA VAL A 301 6.80 2.67 -22.72
C VAL A 301 7.97 3.48 -22.17
N ARG A 302 7.99 4.79 -22.48
CA ARG A 302 9.03 5.73 -22.04
C ARG A 302 9.13 5.78 -20.51
N GLU A 303 10.36 5.79 -20.00
CA GLU A 303 10.63 5.82 -18.56
C GLU A 303 10.05 7.07 -17.88
N ASP A 304 10.01 8.22 -18.56
CA ASP A 304 9.38 9.46 -18.05
C ASP A 304 7.89 9.23 -17.74
N THR A 305 7.16 8.55 -18.62
CA THR A 305 5.75 8.23 -18.45
C THR A 305 5.53 7.27 -17.29
N ILE A 306 6.39 6.25 -17.19
CA ILE A 306 6.36 5.28 -16.07
C ILE A 306 6.65 6.00 -14.74
N SER A 307 7.61 6.92 -14.73
CA SER A 307 7.98 7.69 -13.55
C SER A 307 6.84 8.60 -13.09
N ILE A 308 6.17 9.29 -14.01
CA ILE A 308 5.00 10.13 -13.70
C ILE A 308 3.89 9.28 -13.06
N ASN A 309 3.56 8.13 -13.64
CA ASN A 309 2.51 7.24 -13.09
C ASN A 309 2.85 6.73 -11.68
N ASN A 310 4.14 6.47 -11.42
CA ASN A 310 4.63 6.03 -10.11
C ASN A 310 4.72 7.15 -9.05
N GLN A 311 4.70 8.41 -9.48
CA GLN A 311 4.78 9.61 -8.62
C GLN A 311 3.41 10.16 -8.21
N THR A 312 2.33 9.87 -8.95
CA THR A 312 0.94 10.30 -8.65
C THR A 312 0.29 9.60 -7.45
N SER A 313 1.08 8.84 -6.69
CA SER A 313 0.68 8.01 -5.56
C SER A 313 1.55 8.26 -4.33
#